data_AF-A0A3S1DRZ5-F1
#
_entry.id   AF-A0A3S1DRZ5-F1
#
_cell.length_a   1.000
_cell.length_b   1.000
_cell.length_c   1.000
_cell.angle_alpha   90.00
_cell.angle_beta   90.00
_cell.angle_gamma   90.00
#
_symmetry.space_group_name_H-M   'P 1'
#
loop_
_entity.id
_entity.type
_entity.pdbx_description
1 polymer ?
#
loop_
_entity_poly.entity_id
_entity_poly.type
_entity_poly.pdbx_seq_one_letter_code
_entity_poly.pdbx_strand_id
1 'polypeptide(L)'
;MLFRLLRFVLVLAIVASAPLSLGAVAQGLDQAPSGVVADQQKILQDLTTRTDNLEKKIQQDGDDDASLVDIRLQLEEMSRGALN
;
A
#
# COMPACT_ATOMS: atom_id res chain seq x y z
N MET A 1 11.72 -26.95 -47.86
CA MET A 1 11.11 -25.62 -47.59
C MET A 1 9.66 -25.74 -47.12
N LEU A 2 8.84 -26.60 -47.74
CA LEU A 2 7.41 -26.76 -47.41
C LEU A 2 7.14 -27.21 -45.96
N PHE A 3 7.88 -28.19 -45.44
CA PHE A 3 7.74 -28.63 -44.04
C PHE A 3 8.12 -27.54 -43.01
N ARG A 4 9.05 -26.64 -43.38
CA ARG A 4 9.37 -25.47 -42.55
C ARG A 4 8.20 -24.49 -42.54
N LEU A 5 7.61 -24.22 -43.70
CA LEU A 5 6.45 -23.34 -43.82
C LEU A 5 5.23 -23.89 -43.06
N LEU A 6 4.95 -25.19 -43.20
CA LEU A 6 3.88 -25.88 -42.48
C LEU A 6 4.05 -25.75 -40.96
N ARG A 7 5.29 -25.92 -40.46
CA ARG A 7 5.61 -25.76 -39.04
C ARG A 7 5.35 -24.34 -38.56
N PHE A 8 5.68 -23.32 -39.35
CA PHE A 8 5.42 -21.93 -38.99
C PHE A 8 3.91 -21.64 -38.91
N VAL A 9 3.13 -22.11 -39.88
CA VAL A 9 1.67 -21.94 -39.89
C VAL A 9 1.03 -22.63 -38.68
N LEU A 10 1.50 -23.83 -38.33
CA LEU A 10 1.02 -24.58 -37.17
C LEU A 10 1.27 -23.82 -35.85
N VAL A 11 2.48 -23.28 -35.67
CA VAL A 11 2.82 -22.50 -34.46
C VAL A 11 1.96 -21.24 -34.35
N LEU A 12 1.72 -20.56 -35.48
CA LEU A 12 0.92 -19.35 -35.52
C LEU A 12 -0.56 -19.61 -35.17
N ALA A 13 -1.10 -20.73 -35.65
CA ALA A 13 -2.46 -21.17 -35.31
C ALA A 13 -2.62 -21.51 -33.81
N ILE A 14 -1.60 -22.12 -33.20
CA ILE A 14 -1.59 -22.44 -31.76
C ILE A 14 -1.54 -21.16 -30.91
N VAL A 15 -0.72 -20.18 -31.30
CA VAL A 15 -0.63 -18.89 -30.58
C VAL A 15 -1.94 -18.10 -30.71
N ALA A 16 -2.58 -18.11 -31.88
CA ALA A 16 -3.84 -17.40 -32.10
C ALA A 16 -5.04 -18.05 -31.38
N SER A 17 -4.96 -19.34 -31.05
CA SER A 17 -6.01 -20.07 -30.32
C SER A 17 -5.79 -20.13 -28.82
N ALA A 18 -4.67 -19.58 -28.32
CA ALA A 18 -4.50 -19.39 -26.89
C ALA A 18 -5.54 -18.37 -26.40
N PRO A 19 -6.35 -18.70 -25.38
CA PRO A 19 -7.23 -17.71 -24.77
C PRO A 19 -6.37 -16.55 -24.29
N LEU A 20 -6.70 -15.31 -24.69
CA LEU A 20 -6.17 -14.12 -24.06
C LEU A 20 -6.70 -14.07 -22.62
N SER A 21 -6.07 -14.83 -21.73
CA SER A 21 -6.22 -14.64 -20.28
C SER A 21 -5.45 -13.39 -19.89
N LEU A 22 -5.90 -12.23 -20.41
CA LEU A 22 -5.52 -10.91 -19.92
C LEU A 22 -6.37 -10.61 -18.68
N GLY A 23 -6.19 -11.45 -17.66
CA GLY A 23 -6.92 -11.41 -16.42
C GLY A 23 -5.98 -11.82 -15.31
N ALA A 24 -5.02 -10.96 -14.98
CA ALA A 24 -4.51 -10.92 -13.62
C ALA A 24 -5.63 -10.34 -12.74
N VAL A 25 -6.70 -11.12 -12.58
CA VAL A 25 -7.77 -10.82 -11.64
C VAL A 25 -7.26 -11.21 -10.26
N ALA A 26 -6.49 -10.31 -9.66
CA ALA A 26 -6.35 -10.25 -8.21
C ALA A 26 -7.69 -9.84 -7.55
N GLN A 27 -8.82 -10.34 -8.06
CA GLN A 27 -10.18 -10.10 -7.55
C GLN A 27 -10.46 -10.94 -6.29
N GLY A 28 -9.41 -11.25 -5.53
CA GLY A 28 -9.48 -11.91 -4.23
C GLY A 28 -9.51 -10.96 -3.04
N LEU A 29 -9.69 -9.65 -3.26
CA LEU A 29 -10.24 -8.79 -2.22
C LEU A 29 -11.71 -8.60 -2.53
N ASP A 30 -12.49 -9.53 -1.98
CA ASP A 30 -13.85 -9.26 -1.54
C ASP A 30 -13.86 -7.83 -0.99
N GLN A 31 -14.62 -6.98 -1.68
CA GLN A 31 -14.68 -5.55 -1.52
C GLN A 31 -14.85 -5.23 -0.04
N ALA A 32 -13.73 -4.95 0.64
CA ALA A 32 -13.73 -4.55 2.04
C ALA A 32 -14.81 -3.47 2.16
N PRO A 33 -15.78 -3.62 3.10
CA PRO A 33 -16.96 -2.77 3.13
C PRO A 33 -16.50 -1.32 3.01
N SER A 34 -17.00 -0.60 2.01
CA SER A 34 -16.40 0.65 1.53
C SER A 34 -16.17 1.71 2.62
N GLY A 35 -16.85 1.59 3.77
CA GLY A 35 -16.58 2.35 4.98
C GLY A 35 -15.26 1.99 5.68
N VAL A 36 -14.91 0.71 5.83
CA VAL A 36 -13.71 0.27 6.57
C VAL A 36 -12.42 0.77 5.91
N VAL A 37 -12.36 0.78 4.58
CA VAL A 37 -11.18 1.31 3.86
C VAL A 37 -11.08 2.83 4.04
N ALA A 38 -12.20 3.55 3.98
CA ALA A 38 -12.23 4.99 4.21
C ALA A 38 -11.85 5.34 5.66
N ASP A 39 -12.33 4.56 6.63
CA ASP A 39 -12.01 4.71 8.04
C ASP A 39 -10.51 4.43 8.29
N GLN A 40 -9.95 3.37 7.70
CA GLN A 40 -8.51 3.09 7.77
C GLN A 40 -7.67 4.19 7.12
N GLN A 41 -8.07 4.72 5.96
CA GLN A 41 -7.39 5.85 5.33
C GLN A 41 -7.40 7.09 6.23
N LYS A 42 -8.52 7.36 6.91
CA LYS A 42 -8.63 8.46 7.87
C LYS A 42 -7.71 8.27 9.07
N ILE A 43 -7.65 7.07 9.63
CA ILE A 43 -6.76 6.73 10.75
C ILE A 43 -5.29 6.90 10.33
N LEU A 44 -4.90 6.40 9.17
CA LEU A 44 -3.54 6.55 8.64
C LEU A 44 -3.18 8.02 8.38
N GLN A 45 -4.13 8.81 7.88
CA GLN A 45 -3.92 10.23 7.63
C GLN A 45 -3.77 11.03 8.92
N ASP A 46 -4.54 10.70 9.96
CA ASP A 46 -4.40 11.29 11.29
C ASP A 46 -3.05 10.93 11.92
N LEU A 47 -2.65 9.65 11.84
CA LEU A 47 -1.36 9.18 12.33
C LEU A 47 -0.18 9.89 11.62
N THR A 48 -0.28 10.04 10.29
CA THR A 48 0.71 10.78 9.49
C THR A 48 0.80 12.23 9.94
N THR A 49 -0.34 12.92 10.03
CA THR A 49 -0.39 14.34 10.41
C THR A 49 0.20 14.58 11.81
N ARG A 50 -0.12 13.71 12.78
CA ARG A 50 0.42 13.81 14.13
C ARG A 50 1.92 13.58 14.15
N THR A 51 2.40 12.56 13.43
CA THR A 51 3.83 12.24 13.35
C THR A 51 4.61 13.39 12.71
N ASP A 52 4.12 13.97 11.62
CA ASP A 52 4.74 15.13 10.95
C ASP A 52 4.81 16.35 11.87
N ASN A 53 3.78 16.57 12.68
CA ASN A 53 3.78 17.67 13.66
C ASN A 53 4.78 17.43 14.78
N LEU A 54 4.90 16.18 15.28
CA LEU A 54 5.90 15.83 16.27
C LEU A 54 7.32 15.98 15.70
N GLU A 55 7.56 15.57 14.45
CA GLU A 55 8.86 15.79 13.78
C GLU A 55 9.22 17.28 13.73
N LYS A 56 8.28 18.14 13.34
CA LYS A 56 8.50 19.60 13.35
C LYS A 56 8.80 20.11 14.76
N LYS A 57 8.10 19.61 15.77
CA LYS A 57 8.30 20.00 17.17
C LYS A 57 9.68 19.58 17.68
N ILE A 58 10.17 18.40 17.30
CA ILE A 58 11.56 17.98 17.59
C ILE A 58 12.57 18.93 16.94
N GLN A 59 12.32 19.37 15.70
CA GLN A 59 13.22 20.31 15.01
C GLN A 59 13.19 21.71 15.63
N GLN A 60 12.07 22.13 16.21
CA GLN A 60 11.89 23.45 16.82
C GLN A 60 12.39 23.50 18.26
N ASP A 61 12.08 22.46 19.04
CA ASP A 61 12.26 22.41 20.49
C ASP A 61 13.34 21.37 20.89
N GLY A 62 14.24 21.02 19.97
CA GLY A 62 15.22 19.94 20.14
C GLY A 62 16.25 20.15 21.25
N ASP A 63 16.40 21.38 21.75
CA ASP A 63 17.27 21.72 22.88
C ASP A 63 16.48 21.85 24.21
N ASP A 64 15.16 21.70 24.18
CA ASP A 64 14.29 21.70 25.36
C ASP A 64 13.91 20.27 25.77
N ASP A 65 14.64 19.76 26.76
CA ASP A 65 14.44 18.41 27.30
C ASP A 65 13.00 18.15 27.76
N ALA A 66 12.29 19.18 28.29
CA ALA A 66 10.91 19.01 28.72
C ALA A 66 9.98 18.77 27.53
N SER A 67 10.18 19.51 26.45
CA SER A 67 9.45 19.34 25.19
C SER A 67 9.76 18.00 24.52
N LEU A 68 11.00 17.52 24.59
CA LEU A 68 11.36 16.19 24.09
C LEU A 68 10.69 15.05 24.88
N VAL A 69 10.57 15.19 26.20
CA VAL A 69 9.83 14.23 27.04
C VAL A 69 8.35 14.23 26.70
N ASP A 70 7.74 15.39 26.52
CA ASP A 70 6.34 15.54 26.08
C ASP A 70 6.09 14.85 24.72
N ILE A 71 7.00 15.01 23.77
CA ILE A 71 6.95 14.34 22.46
C ILE A 71 7.05 12.82 22.62
N ARG A 72 7.95 12.32 23.48
CA ARG A 72 8.07 10.88 23.76
C ARG A 72 6.78 10.30 24.32
N LEU A 73 6.13 10.99 25.25
CA LEU A 73 4.87 10.55 25.84
C LEU A 73 3.75 10.48 24.79
N GLN A 74 3.66 11.47 23.90
CA GLN A 74 2.70 11.47 22.79
C GLN A 74 2.94 10.31 21.81
N LEU A 75 4.19 10.01 21.48
CA LEU A 75 4.53 8.84 20.65
C LEU A 75 4.14 7.52 21.33
N GLU A 76 4.33 7.41 22.65
CA GLU A 76 3.93 6.22 23.41
C GLU A 76 2.41 6.04 23.42
N GLU A 77 1.65 7.11 23.62
CA GLU A 77 0.19 7.10 23.54
C GLU A 77 -0.30 6.68 22.15
N MET A 78 0.28 7.25 21.09
CA MET A 78 -0.04 6.87 19.70
C MET A 78 0.27 5.41 19.41
N SER A 79 1.42 4.90 19.87
CA SER A 79 1.79 3.49 19.72
C SER A 79 0.79 2.58 20.43
N ARG A 80 0.37 2.91 21.64
CA ARG A 80 -0.66 2.16 22.38
C ARG A 80 -2.01 2.21 21.67
N GLY A 81 -2.39 3.35 21.09
CA GLY A 81 -3.64 3.51 20.35
C GLY A 81 -3.66 2.77 19.01
N ALA A 82 -2.51 2.58 18.36
CA ALA A 82 -2.40 1.89 17.07
C ALA A 82 -2.30 0.35 17.21
N LEU A 83 -1.90 -0.14 18.40
CA LEU A 83 -1.70 -1.57 18.68
C LEU A 83 -2.91 -2.25 19.36
N ASN A 84 -3.91 -1.47 19.79
CA ASN A 84 -5.20 -1.97 20.32
C ASN A 84 -6.29 -1.85 19.26
#